data_AF-A0A0B6YJB4-F1
#
_entry.id   AF-A0A0B6YJB4-F1
#
_cell.length_a   1.000
_cell.length_b   1.000
_cell.length_c   1.000
_cell.angle_alpha   90.00
_cell.angle_beta   90.00
_cell.angle_gamma   90.00
#
_symmetry.space_group_name_H-M   'P 1'
#
loop_
_entity.id
_entity.type
_entity.pdbx_description
1 polymer ?
#
loop_
_entity_poly.entity_id
_entity_poly.type
_entity_poly.pdbx_seq_one_letter_code
_entity_poly.pdbx_strand_id
1 'polypeptide(L)'
;RTLASLKKMLGHENKTLDVLKMDIETYEWPILKNMLKDGSLKYIKQLPMEWHIFPNEPMRTEFRSMYQTYLDLRKMGLRLFYIKFGALRHSRLFFNLQTDTTFVN
;
A
#
# COMPACT_ATOMS: atom_id res chain seq x y z
N ARG A 1 6.02 9.66 -11.63
CA ARG A 1 5.13 10.70 -11.06
C ARG A 1 4.68 10.22 -9.68
N THR A 2 4.46 11.11 -8.72
CA THR A 2 3.95 10.77 -7.37
C THR A 2 2.53 11.28 -7.19
N LEU A 3 1.80 10.76 -6.19
CA LEU A 3 0.47 11.29 -5.85
C LEU A 3 0.54 12.79 -5.54
N ALA A 4 1.53 13.22 -4.75
CA ALA A 4 1.76 14.64 -4.46
C ALA A 4 1.92 15.47 -5.75
N SER A 5 2.71 15.00 -6.72
CA SER A 5 2.88 15.70 -8.00
C SER A 5 1.58 15.77 -8.82
N LEU A 6 0.74 14.73 -8.77
CA LEU A 6 -0.55 14.71 -9.46
C LEU A 6 -1.54 15.66 -8.80
N LYS A 7 -1.63 15.65 -7.47
CA LYS A 7 -2.45 16.62 -6.72
C LYS A 7 -2.05 18.06 -7.05
N LYS A 8 -0.75 18.34 -7.16
CA LYS A 8 -0.23 19.64 -7.60
C LYS A 8 -0.65 20.00 -9.01
N MET A 9 -0.41 19.11 -9.97
CA MET A 9 -0.76 19.34 -11.38
C MET A 9 -2.25 19.62 -11.58
N LEU A 10 -3.11 19.01 -10.76
CA LEU A 10 -4.56 19.16 -10.87
C LEU A 10 -5.13 20.27 -9.96
N GLY A 11 -4.33 20.91 -9.09
CA GLY A 11 -4.80 21.93 -8.15
C GLY A 11 -5.50 21.39 -6.88
N HIS A 12 -5.22 20.14 -6.49
CA HIS A 12 -5.81 19.44 -5.34
C HIS A 12 -4.87 19.31 -4.13
N GLU A 13 -3.75 20.04 -4.06
CA GLU A 13 -2.70 19.89 -3.02
C GLU A 13 -3.28 19.88 -1.60
N ASN A 14 -4.24 20.77 -1.33
CA ASN A 14 -4.87 20.96 -0.03
C ASN A 14 -6.19 20.17 0.15
N LYS A 15 -6.51 19.25 -0.77
CA LYS A 15 -7.73 18.43 -0.68
C LYS A 15 -7.42 17.08 -0.04
N THR A 16 -8.25 16.70 0.92
CA THR A 16 -8.29 15.33 1.45
C THR A 16 -8.98 14.43 0.43
N LEU A 17 -8.40 13.26 0.17
CA LEU A 17 -9.03 12.19 -0.60
C LEU A 17 -9.87 11.34 0.35
N ASP A 18 -11.17 11.22 0.07
CA ASP A 18 -12.04 10.35 0.87
C ASP A 18 -11.65 8.87 0.68
N VAL A 19 -11.31 8.49 -0.55
CA VAL A 19 -10.89 7.13 -0.90
C VAL A 19 -9.72 7.20 -1.88
N LEU A 20 -8.64 6.47 -1.60
CA LEU A 20 -7.62 6.12 -2.57
C LEU A 20 -7.53 4.60 -2.69
N LYS A 21 -8.03 4.03 -3.79
CA LYS A 21 -7.85 2.60 -4.09
C LYS A 21 -6.51 2.38 -4.77
N MET A 22 -5.78 1.33 -4.37
CA MET A 22 -4.51 0.93 -4.98
C MET A 22 -4.50 -0.56 -5.33
N ASP A 23 -4.30 -0.85 -6.60
CA ASP A 23 -4.23 -2.19 -7.18
C ASP A 23 -3.43 -2.01 -8.48
N ILE A 24 -2.12 -2.28 -8.39
CA ILE A 24 -1.11 -1.88 -9.38
C ILE A 24 0.00 -2.93 -9.52
N GLU A 25 -0.32 -4.19 -9.25
CA GLU A 25 0.53 -5.35 -9.54
C GLU A 25 1.97 -5.20 -8.99
N THR A 26 2.11 -5.28 -7.66
CA THR A 26 3.36 -5.24 -6.85
C THR A 26 3.96 -3.86 -6.61
N TYR A 27 3.58 -2.86 -7.40
CA TYR A 27 4.06 -1.49 -7.22
C TYR A 27 3.47 -0.78 -5.98
N GLU A 28 2.58 -1.43 -5.23
CA GLU A 28 2.01 -0.88 -3.99
C GLU A 28 3.11 -0.56 -2.97
N TRP A 29 4.11 -1.43 -2.83
CA TRP A 29 5.18 -1.30 -1.86
C TRP A 29 6.06 -0.05 -2.06
N PRO A 30 6.67 0.19 -3.25
CA PRO A 30 7.44 1.40 -3.47
C PRO A 30 6.59 2.68 -3.43
N ILE A 31 5.33 2.63 -3.88
CA ILE A 31 4.43 3.79 -3.83
C ILE A 31 4.10 4.16 -2.39
N LEU A 32 3.76 3.20 -1.53
CA LEU A 32 3.49 3.47 -0.12
C LEU A 32 4.70 4.02 0.61
N LYS A 33 5.91 3.53 0.33
CA LYS A 33 7.15 4.12 0.86
C LYS A 33 7.31 5.58 0.45
N ASN A 34 6.99 5.91 -0.80
CA ASN A 34 7.02 7.30 -1.29
C ASN A 34 5.99 8.17 -0.57
N MET A 35 4.75 7.68 -0.43
CA MET A 35 3.65 8.39 0.23
C MET A 35 3.84 8.54 1.75
N LEU A 36 4.54 7.58 2.38
CA LEU A 36 5.01 7.68 3.77
C LEU A 36 6.02 8.83 3.90
N LYS A 37 6.98 8.90 2.96
CA LYS A 37 8.06 9.90 2.97
C LYS A 37 7.56 11.32 2.71
N ASP A 38 6.63 11.50 1.77
CA ASP A 38 6.11 12.82 1.40
C ASP A 38 4.89 13.27 2.22
N GLY A 39 4.39 12.42 3.12
CA GLY A 39 3.27 12.71 4.01
C GLY A 39 1.90 12.65 3.34
N SER A 40 1.80 12.18 2.10
CA SER A 40 0.53 12.11 1.35
C SER A 40 -0.55 11.32 2.07
N LEU A 41 -0.18 10.27 2.82
CA LEU A 41 -1.12 9.40 3.53
C LEU A 41 -1.97 10.14 4.58
N LYS A 42 -1.48 11.26 5.15
CA LYS A 42 -2.22 12.05 6.13
C LYS A 42 -3.53 12.63 5.56
N TYR A 43 -3.59 12.83 4.25
CA TYR A 43 -4.72 13.42 3.56
C TYR A 43 -5.62 12.38 2.89
N ILE A 44 -5.66 11.16 3.42
CA ILE A 44 -6.48 10.05 2.92
C ILE A 44 -7.32 9.52 4.08
N LYS A 45 -8.64 9.45 3.90
CA LYS A 45 -9.54 8.87 4.91
C LYS A 45 -9.61 7.35 4.82
N GLN A 46 -9.72 6.82 3.61
CA GLN A 46 -9.78 5.37 3.35
C GLN A 46 -8.76 4.98 2.29
N LEU A 47 -8.02 3.91 2.57
CA LEU A 47 -7.01 3.35 1.68
C LEU A 47 -7.31 1.85 1.44
N PRO A 48 -8.25 1.52 0.53
CA PRO A 48 -8.41 0.16 0.03
C PRO A 48 -7.21 -0.23 -0.85
N MET A 49 -6.60 -1.39 -0.59
CA MET A 49 -5.44 -1.84 -1.36
C MET A 49 -5.47 -3.35 -1.55
N GLU A 50 -5.05 -3.80 -2.73
CA GLU A 50 -4.72 -5.20 -2.98
C GLU A 50 -3.20 -5.40 -2.91
N TRP A 51 -2.76 -6.26 -2.00
CA TRP A 51 -1.35 -6.60 -1.86
C TRP A 51 -0.98 -7.72 -2.81
N HIS A 52 -0.08 -7.42 -3.74
CA HIS A 52 0.45 -8.39 -4.69
C HIS A 52 1.81 -8.93 -4.25
N ILE A 53 1.88 -10.25 -4.10
CA ILE A 53 3.13 -11.01 -4.03
C ILE A 53 3.01 -12.20 -4.97
N PHE A 54 3.72 -12.14 -6.09
CA PHE A 54 3.85 -13.22 -7.06
C PHE A 54 5.07 -14.10 -6.75
N PRO A 55 5.16 -15.30 -7.36
CA PRO A 55 6.28 -16.21 -7.13
C PRO A 55 7.67 -15.61 -7.41
N ASN A 56 7.75 -14.64 -8.32
CA ASN A 56 8.97 -14.00 -8.81
C ASN A 56 9.12 -12.54 -8.36
N GLU A 57 8.07 -11.89 -7.83
CA GLU A 57 8.09 -10.48 -7.44
C GLU A 57 7.00 -10.13 -6.40
N PRO A 58 7.29 -9.29 -5.39
CA PRO A 58 8.60 -8.80 -4.99
C PRO A 58 9.51 -9.92 -4.47
N MET A 59 10.82 -9.69 -4.46
CA MET A 59 11.78 -10.71 -4.04
C MET A 59 11.65 -10.99 -2.54
N ARG A 60 11.87 -12.23 -2.10
CA ARG A 60 11.82 -12.60 -0.66
C ARG A 60 12.74 -11.75 0.22
N THR A 61 13.85 -11.27 -0.33
CA THR A 61 14.79 -10.35 0.35
C THR A 61 14.13 -9.02 0.73
N GLU A 62 13.03 -8.63 0.07
CA GLU A 62 12.29 -7.39 0.34
C GLU A 62 11.26 -7.54 1.45
N PHE A 63 10.92 -8.76 1.87
CA PHE A 63 9.81 -9.00 2.81
C PHE A 63 9.99 -8.30 4.14
N ARG A 64 11.25 -8.20 4.63
CA ARG A 64 11.55 -7.40 5.84
C ARG A 64 11.18 -5.94 5.66
N SER A 65 11.52 -5.37 4.50
CA SER A 65 11.22 -3.97 4.19
C SER A 65 9.71 -3.75 4.00
N MET A 66 9.02 -4.69 3.36
CA MET A 66 7.55 -4.66 3.20
C MET A 66 6.84 -4.72 4.56
N TYR A 67 7.29 -5.61 5.46
CA TYR A 67 6.77 -5.67 6.82
C TYR A 67 7.02 -4.38 7.58
N GLN A 68 8.18 -3.74 7.40
CA GLN A 68 8.44 -2.43 7.99
C GLN A 68 7.48 -1.37 7.45
N THR A 69 7.21 -1.34 6.14
CA THR A 69 6.20 -0.45 5.53
C THR A 69 4.83 -0.66 6.17
N TYR A 70 4.39 -1.91 6.36
CA TYR A 70 3.14 -2.21 7.06
C TYR A 70 3.12 -1.67 8.51
N LEU A 71 4.20 -1.83 9.26
CA LEU A 71 4.31 -1.27 10.61
C LEU A 71 4.26 0.26 10.62
N ASP A 72 4.89 0.91 9.63
CA ASP A 72 4.94 2.37 9.55
C ASP A 72 3.57 2.97 9.19
N LEU A 73 2.75 2.29 8.37
CA LEU A 73 1.35 2.67 8.16
C LEU A 73 0.58 2.72 9.49
N ARG A 74 0.76 1.70 10.35
CA ARG A 74 0.11 1.65 11.67
C ARG A 74 0.61 2.75 12.60
N LYS A 75 1.91 3.06 12.57
CA LYS A 75 2.49 4.16 13.37
C LYS A 75 1.96 5.53 12.98
N MET A 76 1.57 5.73 11.71
CA MET A 76 0.94 6.97 11.26
C MET A 76 -0.49 7.16 11.80
N GLY A 77 -1.11 6.12 12.35
CA GLY A 77 -2.47 6.14 12.86
C GLY A 77 -3.47 5.37 11.99
N LEU A 78 -3.08 4.91 10.80
CA LEU A 78 -3.93 4.10 9.94
C LEU A 78 -4.28 2.77 10.62
N ARG A 79 -5.57 2.46 10.69
CA ARG A 79 -6.11 1.23 11.30
C ARG A 79 -6.63 0.31 10.22
N LEU A 80 -6.31 -0.98 10.31
CA LEU A 80 -6.89 -2.00 9.45
C LEU A 80 -8.37 -2.16 9.80
N PHE A 81 -9.24 -1.85 8.84
CA PHE A 81 -10.70 -1.97 8.97
C PHE A 81 -11.22 -3.26 8.36
N TYR A 82 -10.66 -3.66 7.21
CA TYR A 82 -11.09 -4.85 6.47
C TYR A 82 -9.89 -5.59 5.90
N ILE A 83 -10.00 -6.91 5.83
CA ILE A 83 -9.07 -7.80 5.15
C ILE A 83 -9.83 -8.95 4.51
N LYS A 84 -9.45 -9.31 3.28
CA LYS A 84 -9.92 -10.52 2.61
C LYS A 84 -8.72 -11.18 1.93
N PHE A 85 -8.47 -12.41 2.33
CA PHE A 85 -7.44 -13.23 1.70
C PHE A 85 -7.95 -13.71 0.34
N GLY A 86 -7.13 -13.49 -0.69
CA GLY A 86 -7.31 -14.04 -2.03
C GLY A 86 -6.44 -15.28 -2.22
N ALA A 87 -5.77 -15.36 -3.37
CA ALA A 87 -4.85 -16.45 -3.66
C ALA A 87 -3.70 -16.48 -2.64
N LEU A 88 -3.49 -17.63 -2.00
CA LEU A 88 -2.35 -17.88 -1.12
C LEU A 88 -1.72 -19.22 -1.50
N ARG A 89 -0.46 -19.19 -1.93
CA ARG A 89 0.36 -20.39 -2.11
C ARG A 89 1.67 -20.21 -1.38
N HIS A 90 1.86 -20.98 -0.31
CA HIS A 90 3.09 -20.96 0.46
C HIS A 90 3.74 -22.34 0.47
N SER A 91 4.98 -22.41 -0.03
CA SER A 91 5.85 -23.57 0.02
C SER A 91 7.31 -23.13 0.18
N ARG A 92 8.21 -24.10 0.32
CA ARG A 92 9.66 -23.83 0.33
C ARG A 92 10.13 -23.18 -0.98
N LEU A 93 9.51 -23.54 -2.10
CA LEU A 93 9.91 -23.09 -3.45
C LEU A 93 9.16 -21.83 -3.91
N PHE A 94 7.89 -21.70 -3.52
CA PHE A 94 7.00 -20.65 -4.01
C PHE A 94 6.33 -19.93 -2.86
N PHE A 95 6.24 -18.61 -2.96
CA PHE A 95 5.34 -17.81 -2.14
C PHE A 95 4.54 -16.90 -3.06
N ASN A 96 3.22 -16.99 -2.98
CA ASN A 96 2.29 -16.09 -3.65
C ASN A 96 1.18 -15.69 -2.67
N LEU A 97 0.80 -14.43 -2.71
CA LEU A 97 -0.26 -13.83 -1.93
C LEU A 97 -0.94 -12.74 -2.76
N GLN A 98 -2.26 -12.78 -2.82
CA GLN A 98 -3.11 -11.64 -3.17
C GLN A 98 -4.05 -11.40 -2.00
N THR A 99 -4.14 -10.16 -1.51
CA THR A 99 -4.96 -9.85 -0.33
C THR A 99 -5.50 -8.43 -0.41
N ASP A 100 -6.82 -8.32 -0.38
CA ASP A 100 -7.50 -7.05 -0.20
C ASP A 100 -7.37 -6.61 1.27
N THR A 101 -7.03 -5.35 1.47
CA THR A 101 -7.08 -4.67 2.76
C THR A 101 -7.76 -3.33 2.62
N THR A 102 -8.30 -2.82 3.72
CA THR A 102 -8.72 -1.42 3.79
C THR A 102 -8.21 -0.83 5.09
N PHE A 103 -7.43 0.24 4.97
CA PHE A 103 -7.01 1.05 6.09
C PHE A 103 -7.88 2.31 6.20
N VAL A 104 -8.13 2.76 7.42
CA VAL A 104 -8.85 3.99 7.73
C VAL A 104 -8.03 4.88 8.66
N ASN A 105 -8.09 6.20 8.46
CA ASN A 105 -7.44 7.21 9.29
C ASN A 105 -8.44 7.86 10.25
#